data_AF-A0A7C9K7J8-F1
#
_entry.id   AF-A0A7C9K7J8-F1
#
_cell.length_a   1.000
_cell.length_b   1.000
_cell.length_c   1.000
_cell.angle_alpha   90.00
_cell.angle_beta   90.00
_cell.angle_gamma   90.00
#
_symmetry.space_group_name_H-M   'P 1'
#
loop_
_entity.id
_entity.type
_entity.pdbx_description
1 polymer ?
#
loop_
_entity_poly.entity_id
_entity_poly.type
_entity_poly.pdbx_seq_one_letter_code
_entity_poly.pdbx_strand_id
1 'polypeptide(L)'
;MKGWIFGSERQKQWTQQIYRYRSKFQNPLHQNYKHLKALESSLDLKPTDLFSVVCFVGDSTFKTTMPENVTHIRGCLRYIRSKQESKFTEPEVAALTAKLQESKLKKGLRTSLNHKAHVRELVAEKSRQRQSGESCPKCGAELVERFAKRGKNAGNAFIGCSAYPSCKFTQ
;
A
#
# COMPACT_ATOMS: atom_id res chain seq x y z
N MET A 1 13.33 -10.10 8.70
CA MET A 1 11.93 -10.22 9.17
C MET A 1 11.71 -11.65 9.65
N LYS A 2 11.06 -11.85 10.81
CA LYS A 2 10.86 -13.17 11.43
C LYS A 2 9.37 -13.41 11.70
N GLY A 3 9.00 -14.64 12.00
CA GLY A 3 7.64 -15.01 12.44
C GLY A 3 6.68 -15.26 11.29
N TRP A 4 5.39 -15.34 11.61
CA TRP A 4 4.35 -15.71 10.65
C TRP A 4 3.71 -14.48 10.02
N ILE A 5 3.47 -14.53 8.72
CA ILE A 5 2.82 -13.47 7.95
C ILE A 5 1.47 -13.97 7.45
N PHE A 6 0.45 -13.17 7.71
CA PHE A 6 -0.93 -13.39 7.30
C PHE A 6 -1.38 -12.20 6.47
N GLY A 7 -1.86 -12.46 5.26
CA GLY A 7 -2.25 -11.43 4.32
C GLY A 7 -2.84 -11.97 3.03
N SER A 8 -3.45 -11.09 2.26
CA SER A 8 -3.92 -11.35 0.89
C SER A 8 -3.86 -10.06 0.07
N GLU A 9 -3.91 -10.19 -1.25
CA GLU A 9 -3.81 -9.07 -2.18
C GLU A 9 -4.84 -7.96 -1.93
N ARG A 10 -6.07 -8.34 -1.56
CA ARG A 10 -7.20 -7.41 -1.39
C ARG A 10 -7.22 -6.71 -0.03
N GLN A 11 -6.51 -7.25 0.97
CA GLN A 11 -6.51 -6.67 2.31
C GLN A 11 -5.68 -5.39 2.36
N LYS A 12 -6.19 -4.34 3.01
CA LYS A 12 -5.45 -3.08 3.20
C LYS A 12 -4.24 -3.22 4.13
N GLN A 13 -4.34 -4.12 5.11
CA GLN A 13 -3.30 -4.39 6.09
C GLN A 13 -3.05 -5.89 6.23
N TRP A 14 -1.79 -6.25 6.43
CA TRP A 14 -1.35 -7.60 6.75
C TRP A 14 -0.96 -7.69 8.22
N THR A 15 -0.87 -8.91 8.73
CA THR A 15 -0.52 -9.18 10.13
C THR A 15 0.75 -9.98 10.20
N GLN A 16 1.69 -9.53 11.03
CA GLN A 16 2.85 -10.29 11.46
C GLN A 16 2.62 -10.82 12.86
N GLN A 17 2.92 -12.10 13.09
CA GLN A 17 2.92 -12.70 14.40
C GLN A 17 4.32 -13.21 14.76
N ILE A 18 4.86 -12.73 15.87
CA ILE A 18 6.10 -13.21 16.47
C ILE A 18 5.76 -13.72 17.87
N TYR A 19 5.84 -15.04 18.07
CA TYR A 19 5.35 -15.70 19.28
C TYR A 19 3.90 -15.31 19.60
N ARG A 20 3.67 -14.65 20.74
CA ARG A 20 2.34 -14.20 21.20
C ARG A 20 2.01 -12.78 20.72
N TYR A 21 2.97 -12.05 20.17
CA TYR A 21 2.78 -10.67 19.72
C TYR A 21 2.32 -10.61 18.27
N ARG A 22 1.28 -9.80 18.02
CA ARG A 22 0.73 -9.55 16.69
C ARG A 22 0.81 -8.07 16.39
N SER A 23 1.35 -7.74 15.22
CA SER A 23 1.40 -6.37 14.70
C SER A 23 0.76 -6.33 13.31
N LYS A 24 0.02 -5.27 13.03
CA LYS A 24 -0.52 -5.00 11.70
C LYS A 24 0.40 -4.03 10.97
N PHE A 25 0.57 -4.23 9.68
CA PHE A 25 1.31 -3.33 8.80
C PHE A 25 0.56 -3.17 7.48
N GLN A 26 0.85 -2.09 6.74
CA GLN A 26 0.23 -1.85 5.44
C GLN A 26 0.58 -2.97 4.47
N ASN A 27 -0.36 -3.33 3.59
CA ASN A 27 -0.12 -4.35 2.58
C ASN A 27 1.05 -3.94 1.66
N PRO A 28 2.15 -4.73 1.60
CA PRO A 28 3.31 -4.42 0.76
C PRO A 28 2.97 -4.32 -0.72
N LEU A 29 1.98 -5.06 -1.22
CA LEU A 29 1.55 -4.96 -2.62
C LEU A 29 0.94 -3.59 -2.92
N HIS A 30 0.17 -3.03 -1.99
CA HIS A 30 -0.43 -1.70 -2.16
C HIS A 30 0.63 -0.60 -2.06
N GLN A 31 1.64 -0.79 -1.21
CA GLN A 31 2.80 0.09 -1.18
C GLN A 31 3.59 0.02 -2.49
N ASN A 32 3.89 -1.19 -2.97
CA ASN A 32 4.62 -1.40 -4.20
C ASN A 32 3.89 -0.82 -5.41
N TYR A 33 2.57 -0.97 -5.48
CA TYR A 33 1.75 -0.34 -6.52
C TYR A 33 1.97 1.17 -6.60
N LYS A 34 2.03 1.87 -5.45
CA LYS A 34 2.32 3.31 -5.44
C LYS A 34 3.74 3.63 -5.91
N HIS A 35 4.72 2.77 -5.62
CA HIS A 35 6.07 2.92 -6.15
C HIS A 35 6.09 2.77 -7.67
N LEU A 36 5.37 1.79 -8.22
CA LEU A 36 5.23 1.64 -9.66
C LEU A 36 4.58 2.88 -10.29
N LYS A 37 3.49 3.39 -9.72
CA LYS A 37 2.86 4.63 -10.21
C LYS A 37 3.77 5.84 -10.15
N ALA A 38 4.60 5.95 -9.12
CA ALA A 38 5.60 7.01 -9.05
C ALA A 38 6.69 6.87 -10.13
N LEU A 39 7.07 5.65 -10.50
CA LEU A 39 8.01 5.39 -11.60
C LEU A 39 7.36 5.68 -12.95
N GLU A 40 6.14 5.20 -13.19
CA GLU A 40 5.35 5.52 -14.41
C GLU A 40 5.31 7.03 -14.64
N SER A 41 4.92 7.80 -13.63
CA SER A 41 4.81 9.26 -13.75
C SER A 41 6.16 9.97 -13.87
N SER A 42 7.17 9.53 -13.12
CA SER A 42 8.48 10.23 -13.09
C SER A 42 9.31 9.93 -14.33
N LEU A 43 9.14 8.75 -14.91
CA LEU A 43 9.95 8.27 -16.02
C LEU A 43 9.21 8.25 -17.36
N ASP A 44 7.89 8.51 -17.37
CA ASP A 44 7.02 8.42 -18.55
C ASP A 44 6.98 6.99 -19.13
N LEU A 45 6.78 6.01 -18.24
CA LEU A 45 6.75 4.59 -18.58
C LEU A 45 5.33 4.05 -18.64
N LYS A 46 5.10 3.03 -19.48
CA LYS A 46 3.80 2.35 -19.52
C LYS A 46 3.72 1.32 -18.38
N PRO A 47 2.50 1.01 -17.88
CA PRO A 47 2.32 -0.02 -16.86
C PRO A 47 2.83 -1.41 -17.28
N THR A 48 2.90 -1.68 -18.58
CA THR A 48 3.40 -2.93 -19.18
C THR A 48 4.92 -3.09 -19.09
N ASP A 49 5.63 -2.00 -18.83
CA ASP A 49 7.10 -1.97 -18.84
C ASP A 49 7.68 -2.26 -17.45
N LEU A 50 6.81 -2.33 -16.43
CA LEU A 50 7.18 -2.52 -15.04
C LEU A 50 6.60 -3.82 -14.47
N PHE A 51 7.44 -4.59 -13.79
CA PHE A 51 7.02 -5.79 -13.08
C PHE A 51 6.96 -5.52 -11.57
N SER A 52 5.81 -5.83 -10.94
CA SER A 52 5.66 -5.78 -9.49
C SER A 52 6.31 -6.99 -8.84
N VAL A 53 7.16 -6.78 -7.84
CA VAL A 53 7.70 -7.85 -6.98
C VAL A 53 7.89 -7.34 -5.55
N VAL A 54 7.56 -8.15 -4.56
CA VAL A 54 7.75 -7.88 -3.13
C VAL A 54 8.61 -8.99 -2.54
N CYS A 55 9.75 -8.61 -1.96
CA CYS A 55 10.74 -9.55 -1.45
C CYS A 55 10.91 -9.41 0.06
N PHE A 56 10.48 -10.43 0.81
CA PHE A 56 10.65 -10.50 2.27
C PHE A 56 12.05 -11.00 2.61
N VAL A 57 12.83 -10.16 3.29
CA VAL A 57 14.18 -10.47 3.78
C VAL A 57 14.09 -11.06 5.18
N GLY A 58 14.61 -12.28 5.37
CA GLY A 58 14.68 -13.02 6.65
C GLY A 58 13.76 -14.23 6.74
N ASP A 59 13.68 -14.83 7.92
CA ASP A 59 13.07 -16.15 8.19
C ASP A 59 11.58 -16.09 8.53
N SER A 60 10.83 -15.18 7.90
CA SER A 60 9.38 -15.17 8.06
C SER A 60 8.73 -16.31 7.27
N THR A 61 7.58 -16.82 7.71
CA THR A 61 6.81 -17.84 6.98
C THR A 61 5.43 -17.30 6.62
N PHE A 62 5.06 -17.39 5.35
CA PHE A 62 3.69 -17.10 4.94
C PHE A 62 2.75 -18.20 5.44
N LYS A 63 1.70 -17.81 6.16
CA LYS A 63 0.64 -18.71 6.66
C LYS A 63 -0.66 -18.60 5.86
N THR A 64 -0.66 -17.76 4.84
CA THR A 64 -1.72 -17.64 3.83
C THR A 64 -1.08 -17.76 2.44
N THR A 65 -1.86 -18.20 1.45
CA THR A 65 -1.40 -18.29 0.06
C THR A 65 -0.99 -16.90 -0.43
N MET A 66 0.23 -16.81 -0.94
CA MET A 66 0.79 -15.59 -1.52
C MET A 66 0.77 -15.69 -3.05
N PRO A 67 0.57 -14.58 -3.76
CA PRO A 67 0.81 -14.54 -5.20
C PRO A 67 2.28 -14.75 -5.52
N GLU A 68 2.57 -15.17 -6.75
CA GLU A 68 3.92 -15.50 -7.21
C GLU A 68 4.93 -14.35 -7.03
N ASN A 69 4.46 -13.12 -7.14
CA ASN A 69 5.29 -11.92 -7.00
C ASN A 69 5.51 -11.48 -5.55
N VAL A 70 5.01 -12.22 -4.55
CA VAL A 70 5.32 -12.02 -3.13
C VAL A 70 6.10 -13.22 -2.63
N THR A 71 7.38 -13.01 -2.33
CA THR A 71 8.31 -14.11 -2.10
C THR A 71 9.41 -13.74 -1.12
N HIS A 72 10.19 -14.73 -0.67
CA HIS A 72 11.48 -14.53 -0.03
C HIS A 72 12.59 -14.29 -1.06
N ILE A 73 13.79 -13.92 -0.58
CA ILE A 73 14.97 -13.57 -1.41
C ILE A 73 15.25 -14.60 -2.53
N ARG A 74 15.26 -15.91 -2.23
CA ARG A 74 15.53 -16.93 -3.24
C ARG A 74 14.48 -16.96 -4.35
N GLY A 75 13.21 -16.86 -4.00
CA GLY A 75 12.14 -16.79 -5.00
C GLY A 75 12.07 -15.42 -5.70
N CYS A 76 12.55 -14.35 -5.07
CA CYS A 76 12.67 -13.03 -5.69
C CYS A 76 13.64 -13.07 -6.88
N LEU A 77 14.82 -13.68 -6.69
CA LEU A 77 15.79 -13.90 -7.77
C LEU A 77 15.20 -14.78 -8.88
N ARG A 78 14.47 -15.85 -8.52
CA ARG A 78 13.78 -16.71 -9.49
C ARG A 78 12.74 -15.93 -10.29
N TYR A 79 11.93 -15.11 -9.63
CA TYR A 79 10.91 -14.28 -10.26
C TYR A 79 11.53 -13.26 -11.22
N ILE A 80 12.59 -12.56 -10.81
CA ILE A 80 13.30 -11.61 -11.69
C ILE A 80 13.85 -12.34 -12.93
N ARG A 81 14.51 -13.48 -12.73
CA ARG A 81 15.04 -14.29 -13.83
C ARG A 81 13.96 -14.90 -14.73
N SER A 82 12.72 -15.05 -14.27
CA SER A 82 11.63 -15.52 -15.12
C SER A 82 11.21 -14.50 -16.18
N LYS A 83 11.55 -13.21 -15.99
CA LYS A 83 11.20 -12.13 -16.92
C LYS A 83 12.33 -11.98 -17.96
N GLN A 84 12.18 -12.71 -19.06
CA GLN A 84 13.15 -12.76 -20.17
C GLN A 84 12.87 -11.70 -21.25
N GLU A 85 11.71 -11.07 -21.23
CA GLU A 85 11.34 -10.04 -22.20
C GLU A 85 12.18 -8.76 -21.95
N SER A 86 13.03 -8.41 -22.90
CA SER A 86 13.76 -7.15 -22.87
C SER A 86 12.81 -5.99 -23.22
N LYS A 87 12.51 -5.15 -22.22
CA LYS A 87 11.68 -3.95 -22.40
C LYS A 87 12.47 -2.70 -22.82
N PHE A 88 13.78 -2.70 -22.56
CA PHE A 88 14.65 -1.56 -22.75
C PHE A 88 16.02 -2.02 -23.24
N THR A 89 16.60 -1.23 -24.12
CA THR A 89 18.00 -1.33 -24.55
C THR A 89 18.95 -0.81 -23.47
N GLU A 90 20.23 -1.18 -23.52
CA GLU A 90 21.22 -0.69 -22.56
C GLU A 90 21.32 0.84 -22.50
N PRO A 91 21.28 1.59 -23.63
CA PRO A 91 21.25 3.06 -23.60
C PRO A 91 19.99 3.62 -22.92
N GLU A 92 18.82 3.01 -23.15
CA GLU A 92 17.57 3.43 -22.49
C GLU A 92 17.64 3.18 -20.98
N VAL A 93 18.19 2.04 -20.54
CA VAL A 93 18.41 1.74 -19.12
C VAL A 93 19.33 2.78 -18.48
N ALA A 94 20.40 3.18 -19.17
CA ALA A 94 21.31 4.22 -18.70
C ALA A 94 20.59 5.58 -18.57
N ALA A 95 19.80 5.98 -19.58
CA ALA A 95 19.03 7.22 -19.56
C ALA A 95 17.98 7.25 -18.43
N LEU A 96 17.23 6.16 -18.24
CA LEU A 96 16.26 6.02 -17.15
C LEU A 96 16.94 6.10 -15.78
N THR A 97 18.10 5.47 -15.64
CA THR A 97 18.90 5.49 -14.40
C THR A 97 19.40 6.91 -14.10
N ALA A 98 19.88 7.64 -15.10
CA ALA A 98 20.31 9.03 -14.93
C ALA A 98 19.15 9.92 -14.48
N LYS A 99 17.98 9.83 -15.14
CA LYS A 99 16.77 10.56 -14.76
C LYS A 99 16.31 10.25 -13.33
N LEU A 100 16.41 8.99 -12.89
CA LEU A 100 16.15 8.61 -11.50
C LEU A 100 17.15 9.21 -10.52
N GLN A 101 18.43 9.31 -10.89
CA GLN A 101 19.46 9.89 -10.04
C GLN A 101 19.28 11.41 -9.91
N GLU A 102 18.93 12.10 -11.00
CA GLU A 102 18.68 13.54 -11.01
C GLU A 102 17.43 13.93 -10.21
N SER A 103 16.34 13.15 -10.32
CA SER A 103 15.11 13.39 -9.55
C SER A 103 15.24 13.06 -8.06
N LYS A 104 16.30 12.35 -7.65
CA LYS A 104 16.49 11.90 -6.28
C LYS A 104 16.93 13.05 -5.38
N LEU A 105 16.08 13.40 -4.41
CA LEU A 105 16.42 14.35 -3.38
C LEU A 105 17.67 13.92 -2.58
N LYS A 106 18.55 14.88 -2.28
CA LYS A 106 19.75 14.65 -1.47
C LYS A 106 19.35 14.06 -0.12
N LYS A 107 19.97 12.92 0.23
CA LYS A 107 19.81 12.31 1.54
C LYS A 107 20.31 13.29 2.61
N GLY A 108 19.49 13.54 3.63
CA GLY A 108 19.85 14.45 4.72
C GLY A 108 18.69 14.75 5.66
N LEU A 109 19.00 15.44 6.75
CA LEU A 109 18.02 15.76 7.80
C LEU A 109 16.86 16.60 7.25
N ARG A 110 17.15 17.65 6.46
CA ARG A 110 16.14 18.53 5.87
C ARG A 110 15.14 17.75 5.00
N THR A 111 15.63 16.89 4.11
CA THR A 111 14.78 16.04 3.26
C THR A 111 13.91 15.10 4.08
N SER A 112 14.45 14.50 5.15
CA SER A 112 13.71 13.63 6.06
C SER A 112 12.62 14.37 6.83
N LEU A 113 12.91 15.59 7.32
CA LEU A 113 11.94 16.44 8.01
C LEU A 113 10.82 16.86 7.06
N ASN A 114 11.15 17.31 5.85
CA ASN A 114 10.18 17.68 4.83
C ASN A 114 9.27 16.51 4.46
N HIS A 115 9.85 15.31 4.28
CA HIS A 115 9.08 14.10 4.02
C HIS A 115 8.09 13.79 5.16
N LYS A 116 8.54 13.84 6.43
CA LYS A 116 7.67 13.61 7.59
C LYS A 116 6.55 14.64 7.68
N ALA A 117 6.85 15.91 7.45
CA ALA A 117 5.86 16.98 7.45
C ALA A 117 4.81 16.76 6.34
N HIS A 118 5.26 16.47 5.13
CA HIS A 118 4.37 16.19 4.00
C HIS A 118 3.46 14.97 4.26
N VAL A 119 4.00 13.88 4.80
CA VAL A 119 3.21 12.69 5.14
C VAL A 119 2.18 13.00 6.22
N ARG A 120 2.54 13.79 7.25
CA ARG A 120 1.59 14.23 8.28
C ARG A 120 0.44 15.05 7.68
N GLU A 121 0.76 15.95 6.77
CA GLU A 121 -0.25 16.76 6.08
C GLU A 121 -1.21 15.90 5.26
N LEU A 122 -0.70 14.94 4.47
CA LEU A 122 -1.54 14.01 3.71
C LEU A 122 -2.48 13.19 4.60
N VAL A 123 -2.02 12.79 5.80
CA VAL A 123 -2.86 12.08 6.78
C VAL A 123 -3.92 12.99 7.38
N ALA A 124 -3.57 14.24 7.70
CA ALA A 124 -4.51 15.23 8.21
C ALA A 124 -5.60 15.55 7.17
N GLU A 125 -5.20 15.80 5.92
CA GLU A 125 -6.11 16.09 4.81
C GLU A 125 -7.08 14.94 4.55
N LYS A 126 -6.57 13.71 4.49
CA LYS A 126 -7.43 12.53 4.33
C LYS A 126 -8.40 12.33 5.50
N SER A 127 -8.03 12.77 6.70
CA SER A 127 -8.92 12.73 7.87
C SER A 127 -9.99 13.82 7.77
N ARG A 128 -9.63 15.03 7.31
CA ARG A 128 -10.59 16.11 7.03
C ARG A 128 -11.60 15.71 5.97
N GLN A 129 -11.16 15.10 4.86
CA GLN A 129 -12.07 14.61 3.79
C GLN A 129 -13.08 13.58 4.29
N ARG A 130 -12.69 12.71 5.23
CA ARG A 130 -13.62 11.76 5.86
C ARG A 130 -14.62 12.43 6.79
N GLN A 131 -14.27 13.57 7.35
CA GLN A 131 -15.11 14.35 8.27
C GLN A 131 -16.00 15.35 7.52
N SER A 132 -15.65 15.75 6.30
CA SER A 132 -16.37 16.77 5.51
C SER A 132 -17.69 16.28 4.91
N GLY A 133 -18.38 15.32 5.55
CA GLY A 133 -19.76 14.97 5.26
C GLY A 133 -20.02 14.57 3.81
N GLU A 134 -19.29 13.57 3.29
CA GLU A 134 -19.64 12.97 2.00
C GLU A 134 -21.12 12.56 2.02
N SER A 135 -21.89 12.97 1.01
CA SER A 135 -23.29 12.56 0.87
C SER A 135 -23.35 11.06 0.58
N CYS A 136 -24.27 10.36 1.23
CA CYS A 136 -24.45 8.93 1.05
C CYS A 136 -24.77 8.63 -0.43
N PRO A 137 -23.99 7.79 -1.14
CA PRO A 137 -24.21 7.53 -2.55
C PRO A 137 -25.50 6.76 -2.85
N LYS A 138 -26.17 6.23 -1.81
CA LYS A 138 -27.47 5.54 -1.95
C LYS A 138 -28.68 6.45 -1.77
N CYS A 139 -28.58 7.49 -0.94
CA CYS A 139 -29.76 8.28 -0.55
C CYS A 139 -29.50 9.78 -0.37
N GLY A 140 -28.29 10.27 -0.63
CA GLY A 140 -27.91 11.68 -0.52
C GLY A 140 -27.75 12.21 0.92
N ALA A 141 -28.25 11.49 1.93
CA ALA A 141 -28.14 11.90 3.33
C ALA A 141 -26.68 11.89 3.83
N GLU A 142 -26.36 12.69 4.84
CA GLU A 142 -25.00 12.84 5.37
C GLU A 142 -24.41 11.50 5.86
N LEU A 143 -23.13 11.25 5.57
CA LEU A 143 -22.38 10.16 6.16
C LEU A 143 -21.77 10.58 7.50
N VAL A 144 -22.00 9.79 8.55
CA VAL A 144 -21.55 10.08 9.93
C VAL A 144 -20.67 8.96 10.47
N GLU A 145 -19.73 9.29 11.35
CA GLU A 145 -18.89 8.31 12.04
C GLU A 145 -19.72 7.56 13.11
N ARG A 146 -19.66 6.22 13.08
CA ARG A 146 -20.34 5.32 14.00
C ARG A 146 -19.36 4.27 14.51
N PHE A 147 -19.63 3.71 15.69
CA PHE A 147 -18.81 2.63 16.27
C PHE A 147 -19.53 1.29 16.18
N ALA A 148 -18.83 0.25 15.74
CA ALA A 148 -19.39 -1.10 15.68
C ALA A 148 -19.63 -1.62 17.11
N LYS A 149 -20.87 -2.00 17.42
CA LYS A 149 -21.27 -2.45 18.76
C LYS A 149 -20.98 -3.92 19.05
N ARG A 150 -20.88 -4.77 18.02
CA ARG A 150 -20.78 -6.24 18.14
C ARG A 150 -19.91 -6.85 17.04
N GLY A 151 -19.43 -8.08 17.25
CA GLY A 151 -18.67 -8.87 16.28
C GLY A 151 -17.17 -8.57 16.28
N LYS A 152 -16.44 -9.11 15.29
CA LYS A 152 -14.97 -9.02 15.17
C LYS A 152 -14.42 -7.60 15.06
N ASN A 153 -15.29 -6.64 14.73
CA ASN A 153 -14.94 -5.22 14.56
C ASN A 153 -15.47 -4.34 15.71
N ALA A 154 -15.98 -4.92 16.80
CA ALA A 154 -16.52 -4.15 17.91
C ALA A 154 -15.51 -3.12 18.45
N GLY A 155 -15.95 -1.88 18.65
CA GLY A 155 -15.13 -0.76 19.06
C GLY A 155 -14.43 0.00 17.93
N ASN A 156 -14.40 -0.52 16.70
CA ASN A 156 -13.86 0.22 15.56
C ASN A 156 -14.89 1.23 15.02
N ALA A 157 -14.40 2.42 14.67
CA ALA A 157 -15.17 3.41 13.93
C ALA A 157 -15.36 2.99 12.47
N PHE A 158 -16.51 3.34 11.90
CA PHE A 158 -16.86 3.18 10.49
C PHE A 158 -17.76 4.35 10.07
N ILE A 159 -17.81 4.63 8.78
CA ILE A 159 -18.69 5.68 8.25
C ILE A 159 -20.02 5.04 7.88
N GLY A 160 -21.14 5.57 8.37
CA GLY A 160 -22.47 5.05 8.09
C GLY A 160 -23.45 6.16 7.72
N CYS A 161 -24.46 5.84 6.93
CA CYS A 161 -25.49 6.82 6.59
C CYS A 161 -26.22 7.32 7.85
N SER A 162 -26.39 8.65 7.97
CA SER A 162 -27.20 9.30 9.01
C SER A 162 -28.64 8.78 9.01
N ALA A 163 -29.21 8.51 7.84
CA ALA A 163 -30.56 7.97 7.65
C ALA A 163 -30.72 6.49 8.04
N TYR A 164 -29.74 5.84 8.67
CA TYR A 164 -29.97 4.51 9.24
C TYR A 164 -31.11 4.55 10.29
N PRO A 165 -32.10 3.63 10.26
CA PRO A 165 -32.07 2.32 9.61
C PRO A 165 -32.60 2.26 8.17
N SER A 166 -33.17 3.34 7.62
CA SER A 166 -33.76 3.34 6.28
C SER A 166 -32.72 3.23 5.17
N CYS A 167 -31.51 3.78 5.39
CA CYS A 167 -30.35 3.54 4.54
C CYS A 167 -29.25 2.79 5.30
N LYS A 168 -28.89 1.59 4.82
CA LYS A 168 -27.87 0.71 5.42
C LYS A 168 -26.48 0.84 4.76
N PHE A 169 -26.20 1.97 4.10
CA PHE A 169 -24.87 2.20 3.52
C PHE A 169 -23.83 2.40 4.63
N THR A 170 -22.68 1.75 4.47
CA THR A 170 -21.53 1.83 5.38
C THR A 170 -20.21 1.75 4.59
N GLN A 171 -19.15 2.41 5.06
CA GLN A 171 -17.80 2.43 4.48
C GLN A 171 -16.72 2.18 5.54
#